data_AF-A0A2T7T6S7-F1
#
_entry.id   AF-A0A2T7T6S7-F1
#
_cell.length_a   1.000
_cell.length_b   1.000
_cell.length_c   1.000
_cell.angle_alpha   90.00
_cell.angle_beta   90.00
_cell.angle_gamma   90.00
#
_symmetry.space_group_name_H-M   'P 1'
#
loop_
_entity.id
_entity.type
_entity.pdbx_description
1 polymer ?
#
loop_
_entity_poly.entity_id
_entity_poly.type
_entity_poly.pdbx_seq_one_letter_code
_entity_poly.pdbx_strand_id
1 'polypeptide(L)'
;MDVLINVFVALHIIGIASLLGGFLTQMKSMSTGTARFNKAMLHGALTMLVTGVALVGLNQADDQTVNNIKVGIKLAVLVVILAVVYVKRDDETAPKPLFGAVGGLTVANIFIATLWT
;
A
#
# COMPACT_ATOMS: atom_id res chain seq x y z
N MET A 1 -5.87 12.18 -20.65
CA MET A 1 -4.46 12.30 -20.22
C MET A 1 -3.84 10.91 -20.00
N ASP A 2 -4.07 10.02 -20.96
CA ASP A 2 -4.24 8.61 -20.60
C ASP A 2 -2.90 7.91 -20.37
N VAL A 3 -1.90 8.26 -21.18
CA VAL A 3 -0.54 7.72 -21.03
C VAL A 3 0.03 8.09 -19.66
N LEU A 4 -0.16 9.33 -19.22
CA LEU A 4 0.31 9.79 -17.92
C LEU A 4 -0.42 9.07 -16.78
N ILE A 5 -1.75 8.97 -16.85
CA ILE A 5 -2.56 8.22 -15.88
C ILE A 5 -2.08 6.76 -15.82
N ASN A 6 -1.90 6.11 -16.95
CA ASN A 6 -1.45 4.71 -17.03
C ASN A 6 -0.04 4.51 -16.46
N VAL A 7 0.87 5.46 -16.66
CA VAL A 7 2.19 5.45 -16.02
C VAL A 7 2.04 5.50 -14.49
N PHE A 8 1.20 6.39 -13.97
CA PHE A 8 0.96 6.47 -12.53
C PHE A 8 0.25 5.23 -11.97
N VAL A 9 -0.66 4.62 -12.72
CA VAL A 9 -1.26 3.33 -12.37
C VAL A 9 -0.18 2.25 -12.27
N ALA A 10 0.73 2.16 -13.25
CA ALA A 10 1.83 1.21 -13.22
C ALA A 10 2.75 1.44 -12.01
N LEU A 11 3.12 2.68 -11.72
CA LEU A 11 3.90 3.03 -10.52
C LEU A 11 3.17 2.68 -9.22
N HIS A 12 1.85 2.88 -9.16
CA HIS A 12 1.04 2.48 -8.02
C HIS A 12 1.05 0.97 -7.80
N ILE A 13 0.96 0.18 -8.88
CA ILE A 13 1.06 -1.28 -8.85
C ILE A 13 2.45 -1.74 -8.40
N ILE A 14 3.52 -1.07 -8.84
CA ILE A 14 4.88 -1.34 -8.35
C ILE A 14 4.98 -1.07 -6.84
N GLY A 15 4.34 -0.01 -6.35
CA GLY A 15 4.23 0.26 -4.91
C GLY A 15 3.54 -0.89 -4.15
N ILE A 16 2.43 -1.41 -4.68
CA ILE A 16 1.73 -2.58 -4.14
C ILE A 16 2.66 -3.80 -4.14
N ALA A 17 3.34 -4.08 -5.24
CA ALA A 17 4.25 -5.21 -5.37
C ALA A 17 5.43 -5.11 -4.39
N SER A 18 5.95 -3.90 -4.15
CA SER A 18 7.02 -3.67 -3.18
C SER A 18 6.54 -3.87 -1.74
N LEU A 19 5.36 -3.36 -1.40
CA LEU A 19 4.76 -3.52 -0.07
C LEU A 19 4.38 -4.98 0.23
N LEU A 20 3.60 -5.60 -0.65
CA LEU A 20 3.17 -6.99 -0.51
C LEU A 20 4.34 -7.95 -0.66
N GLY A 21 5.23 -7.74 -1.63
CA GLY A 21 6.44 -8.55 -1.80
C GLY A 21 7.37 -8.47 -0.59
N GLY A 22 7.55 -7.26 -0.04
CA GLY A 22 8.28 -7.05 1.21
C GLY A 22 7.68 -7.82 2.39
N PHE A 23 6.35 -7.89 2.48
CA PHE A 23 5.65 -8.75 3.45
C PHE A 23 5.86 -10.24 3.18
N LEU A 24 5.67 -10.70 1.93
CA LEU A 24 5.75 -12.11 1.55
C LEU A 24 7.15 -12.70 1.81
N THR A 25 8.21 -11.93 1.53
CA THR A 25 9.59 -12.35 1.80
C THR A 25 9.87 -12.57 3.29
N GLN A 26 9.09 -11.97 4.18
CA GLN A 26 9.24 -12.04 5.63
C GLN A 26 8.29 -13.06 6.29
N MET A 27 7.45 -13.76 5.53
CA MET A 27 6.50 -14.75 6.08
C MET A 27 7.19 -15.90 6.82
N LYS A 28 8.35 -16.36 6.33
CA LYS A 28 9.12 -17.40 7.03
C LYS A 28 9.65 -16.88 8.38
N SER A 29 10.19 -15.66 8.39
CA SER A 29 10.65 -14.96 9.60
C SER A 29 9.51 -14.70 10.57
N MET A 30 8.28 -14.49 10.08
CA MET A 30 7.09 -14.32 10.91
C MET A 30 6.78 -15.58 11.70
N SER A 31 6.94 -16.78 11.11
CA SER A 31 6.75 -18.05 11.81
C SER A 31 7.74 -18.20 12.98
N THR A 32 8.99 -17.79 12.79
CA THR A 32 10.04 -17.86 13.81
C THR A 32 10.07 -16.65 14.76
N GLY A 33 9.17 -15.67 14.59
CA GLY A 33 9.10 -14.47 15.45
C GLY A 33 10.19 -13.43 15.18
N THR A 34 10.85 -13.51 14.03
CA THR A 34 11.95 -12.63 13.61
C THR A 34 11.58 -11.73 12.42
N ALA A 35 10.31 -11.70 12.02
CA ALA A 35 9.85 -10.78 10.98
C ALA A 35 10.10 -9.33 11.40
N ARG A 36 10.39 -8.47 10.42
CA ARG A 36 10.53 -7.03 10.61
C ARG A 36 10.01 -6.28 9.39
N PHE A 37 9.65 -5.03 9.58
CA PHE A 37 9.29 -4.15 8.47
C PHE A 37 10.54 -3.73 7.71
N ASN A 38 10.72 -4.24 6.49
CA ASN A 38 11.88 -3.92 5.68
C ASN A 38 11.68 -2.61 4.89
N LYS A 39 12.78 -2.10 4.31
CA LYS A 39 12.74 -0.86 3.51
C LYS A 39 11.79 -0.97 2.32
N ALA A 40 11.67 -2.13 1.68
CA ALA A 40 10.76 -2.31 0.55
C ALA A 40 9.30 -2.02 0.95
N MET A 41 8.87 -2.50 2.12
CA MET A 41 7.53 -2.20 2.64
C MET A 41 7.29 -0.70 2.81
N LEU A 42 8.26 0.02 3.40
CA LEU A 42 8.14 1.47 3.59
C LEU A 42 8.09 2.23 2.27
N HIS A 43 9.00 1.94 1.34
CA HIS A 43 9.05 2.62 0.05
C HIS A 43 7.86 2.26 -0.83
N GLY A 44 7.36 1.03 -0.74
CA GLY A 44 6.13 0.58 -1.40
C GLY A 44 4.92 1.38 -0.92
N ALA A 45 4.73 1.48 0.39
CA ALA A 45 3.63 2.26 0.98
C ALA A 45 3.71 3.77 0.62
N LEU A 46 4.92 4.36 0.66
CA LEU A 46 5.13 5.75 0.25
C LEU A 46 4.86 5.97 -1.24
N THR A 47 5.33 5.05 -2.09
CA THR A 47 5.08 5.08 -3.54
C THR A 47 3.57 5.03 -3.80
N MET A 48 2.85 4.13 -3.14
CA MET A 48 1.40 4.03 -3.25
C MET A 48 0.70 5.33 -2.82
N LEU A 49 1.18 5.99 -1.75
CA LEU A 49 0.56 7.22 -1.27
C LEU A 49 0.71 8.35 -2.29
N VAL A 50 1.94 8.58 -2.75
CA VAL A 50 2.24 9.64 -3.73
C VAL A 50 1.50 9.40 -5.04
N THR A 51 1.60 8.17 -5.58
CA THR A 51 0.94 7.82 -6.85
C THR A 51 -0.59 7.81 -6.72
N GLY A 52 -1.14 7.41 -5.57
CA GLY A 52 -2.59 7.41 -5.33
C GLY A 52 -3.16 8.82 -5.31
N VAL A 53 -2.51 9.75 -4.61
CA VAL A 53 -2.90 11.17 -4.60
C VAL A 53 -2.78 11.77 -6.01
N ALA A 54 -1.69 11.48 -6.72
CA ALA A 54 -1.51 11.94 -8.09
C ALA A 54 -2.60 11.40 -9.02
N LEU A 55 -2.96 10.12 -8.93
CA LEU A 55 -4.04 9.53 -9.74
C LEU A 55 -5.37 10.21 -9.51
N VAL A 56 -5.73 10.51 -8.25
CA VAL A 56 -6.98 11.21 -7.94
C VAL A 56 -7.02 12.61 -8.57
N GLY A 57 -5.90 13.34 -8.52
CA GLY A 57 -5.78 14.65 -9.15
C GLY A 57 -5.83 14.57 -10.69
N LEU A 58 -5.09 13.64 -11.28
CA LEU A 58 -5.04 13.45 -12.73
C LEU A 58 -6.40 13.03 -13.31
N ASN A 59 -7.12 12.11 -12.64
CA ASN A 59 -8.43 11.67 -13.10
C ASN A 59 -9.46 12.81 -13.03
N GLN A 60 -9.44 13.62 -11.96
CA GLN A 60 -10.32 14.79 -11.87
C GLN A 60 -9.98 15.87 -12.92
N ALA A 61 -8.69 16.11 -13.17
CA ALA A 61 -8.25 17.05 -14.20
C ALA A 61 -8.51 16.57 -15.64
N ASP A 62 -8.81 15.29 -15.82
CA ASP A 62 -9.20 14.67 -17.09
C ASP A 62 -10.73 14.46 -17.17
N ASP A 63 -11.50 15.15 -16.32
CA ASP A 63 -12.97 15.09 -16.21
C ASP A 63 -13.54 13.68 -15.96
N GLN A 64 -12.73 12.76 -15.41
CA GLN A 64 -13.17 11.40 -15.08
C GLN A 64 -13.90 11.37 -13.74
N THR A 65 -14.91 10.51 -13.64
CA THR A 65 -15.66 10.32 -12.40
C THR A 65 -14.82 9.59 -11.36
N VAL A 66 -14.61 10.23 -10.20
CA VAL A 66 -13.86 9.65 -9.08
C VAL A 66 -14.81 9.30 -7.94
N ASN A 67 -14.84 8.03 -7.54
CA ASN A 67 -15.54 7.59 -6.35
C ASN A 67 -14.74 7.99 -5.10
N ASN A 68 -15.03 9.18 -4.56
CA ASN A 68 -14.34 9.74 -3.41
C ASN A 68 -14.47 8.89 -2.13
N ILE A 69 -15.55 8.12 -1.98
CA ILE A 69 -15.72 7.20 -0.85
C ILE A 69 -14.72 6.04 -0.96
N LYS A 70 -14.65 5.40 -2.12
CA LYS A 70 -13.70 4.32 -2.40
C LYS A 70 -12.26 4.81 -2.22
N VAL A 71 -11.95 6.00 -2.73
CA VAL A 71 -10.63 6.64 -2.55
C VAL A 71 -10.32 6.91 -1.07
N GLY A 72 -11.27 7.50 -0.33
CA GLY A 72 -11.10 7.83 1.09
C GLY A 72 -10.82 6.59 1.94
N ILE A 73 -11.53 5.48 1.70
CA ILE A 73 -11.30 4.21 2.41
C ILE A 73 -9.91 3.66 2.08
N LYS A 74 -9.53 3.59 0.80
CA LYS A 74 -8.20 3.11 0.40
C LYS A 74 -7.07 3.94 1.00
N LEU A 75 -7.25 5.26 1.02
CA LEU A 75 -6.28 6.18 1.61
C LEU A 75 -6.17 5.95 3.12
N ALA A 76 -7.29 5.83 3.84
CA ALA A 76 -7.28 5.56 5.28
C ALA A 76 -6.55 4.27 5.61
N VAL A 77 -6.84 3.17 4.88
CA VAL A 77 -6.15 1.89 5.05
C VAL A 77 -4.64 2.03 4.79
N LEU A 78 -4.27 2.70 3.70
CA LEU A 78 -2.86 2.93 3.37
C LEU A 78 -2.14 3.78 4.42
N VAL A 79 -2.79 4.79 4.98
CA VAL A 79 -2.22 5.63 6.05
C VAL A 79 -1.98 4.81 7.31
N VAL A 80 -2.91 3.92 7.70
CA VAL A 80 -2.69 3.01 8.83
C VAL A 80 -1.50 2.09 8.59
N ILE A 81 -1.41 1.48 7.39
CA ILE A 81 -0.27 0.63 7.02
C ILE A 81 1.04 1.43 7.11
N LEU A 82 1.08 2.61 6.48
CA LEU A 82 2.26 3.45 6.44
C LEU A 82 2.68 3.89 7.86
N ALA A 83 1.74 4.28 8.71
CA ALA A 83 2.03 4.67 10.09
C ALA A 83 2.67 3.52 10.87
N VAL A 84 2.09 2.32 10.79
CA VAL A 84 2.65 1.13 11.45
C VAL A 84 4.04 0.81 10.92
N VAL A 85 4.21 0.72 9.60
CA VAL A 85 5.49 0.40 8.96
C VAL A 85 6.55 1.46 9.28
N TYR A 86 6.19 2.73 9.28
CA TYR A 86 7.09 3.85 9.56
C TYR A 86 7.54 3.88 11.01
N VAL A 87 6.61 3.75 11.96
CA VAL A 87 6.92 3.77 13.40
C VAL A 87 7.77 2.57 13.81
N LYS A 88 7.53 1.41 13.20
CA LYS A 88 8.17 0.14 13.53
C LYS A 88 9.36 -0.23 12.62
N ARG A 89 9.81 0.68 11.76
CA ARG A 89 10.87 0.40 10.78
C ARG A 89 12.24 0.13 11.41
N ASP A 90 12.48 0.69 12.59
CA ASP A 90 13.76 0.63 13.29
C ASP A 90 13.78 -0.52 14.33
N ASP A 91 12.63 -1.18 14.56
CA ASP A 91 12.54 -2.35 15.42
C ASP A 91 13.22 -3.56 14.75
N GLU A 92 14.03 -4.29 15.52
CA GLU A 92 14.69 -5.51 15.03
C GLU A 92 13.69 -6.62 14.70
N THR A 93 12.55 -6.65 15.40
CA THR A 93 11.45 -7.58 15.18
C THR A 93 10.10 -6.88 15.31
N ALA A 94 9.13 -7.30 14.50
CA ALA A 94 7.76 -6.83 14.52
C ALA A 94 6.86 -7.86 15.23
N PRO A 95 5.94 -7.43 16.12
CA PRO A 95 4.95 -8.32 16.71
C PRO A 95 4.15 -9.06 15.64
N LYS A 96 4.04 -10.39 15.75
CA LYS A 96 3.33 -11.23 14.76
C LYS A 96 1.92 -10.71 14.42
N PRO A 97 1.06 -10.33 15.38
CA PRO A 97 -0.28 -9.82 15.04
C PRO A 97 -0.23 -8.54 14.21
N LEU A 98 0.70 -7.64 14.54
CA LEU A 98 0.87 -6.36 13.84
C LEU A 98 1.41 -6.56 12.42
N PHE A 99 2.42 -7.42 12.27
CA PHE A 99 2.96 -7.78 10.96
C PHE A 99 1.90 -8.43 10.06
N GLY A 100 1.11 -9.34 10.63
CA GLY A 100 -0.02 -9.99 9.93
C GLY A 100 -1.11 -9.00 9.55
N ALA A 101 -1.44 -8.05 10.42
CA ALA A 101 -2.40 -6.99 10.15
C ALA A 101 -1.97 -6.13 8.95
N VAL A 102 -0.68 -5.75 8.85
CA VAL A 102 -0.17 -5.00 7.69
C VAL A 102 -0.34 -5.78 6.39
N GLY A 103 0.01 -7.08 6.38
CA GLY A 103 -0.20 -7.94 5.22
C GLY A 103 -1.68 -8.06 4.83
N GLY A 104 -2.55 -8.32 5.82
CA GLY A 104 -3.99 -8.44 5.61
C GLY A 104 -4.63 -7.14 5.11
N LEU A 105 -4.29 -6.00 5.70
CA LEU A 105 -4.74 -4.68 5.25
C LEU A 105 -4.25 -4.36 3.84
N THR A 106 -3.02 -4.75 3.50
CA THR A 106 -2.49 -4.57 2.13
C THR A 106 -3.33 -5.35 1.12
N VAL A 107 -3.62 -6.62 1.40
CA VAL A 107 -4.48 -7.47 0.55
C VAL A 107 -5.90 -6.93 0.47
N ALA A 108 -6.49 -6.52 1.59
CA ALA A 108 -7.81 -5.91 1.62
C ALA A 108 -7.86 -4.62 0.77
N ASN A 109 -6.83 -3.78 0.83
CA ASN A 109 -6.74 -2.56 0.03
C ASN A 109 -6.69 -2.85 -1.48
N ILE A 110 -6.03 -3.95 -1.88
CA ILE A 110 -6.03 -4.43 -3.28
C ILE A 110 -7.44 -4.86 -3.68
N PHE A 111 -8.12 -5.68 -2.87
CA PHE A 111 -9.48 -6.13 -3.19
C PHE A 111 -10.49 -4.99 -3.23
N ILE A 112 -10.38 -4.01 -2.33
CA ILE A 112 -11.18 -2.79 -2.41
C ILE A 112 -10.93 -2.07 -3.75
N ALA A 113 -9.67 -2.01 -4.20
CA ALA A 113 -9.35 -1.39 -5.48
C ALA A 113 -9.98 -2.12 -6.67
N THR A 114 -9.96 -3.45 -6.69
CA THR A 114 -10.30 -4.27 -7.86
C THR A 114 -11.72 -4.80 -7.88
N LEU A 115 -12.34 -5.06 -6.73
CA LEU A 115 -13.66 -5.71 -6.62
C LEU A 115 -14.80 -4.72 -6.34
N TRP A 116 -14.51 -3.54 -5.80
CA TRP A 116 -15.55 -2.53 -5.53
C TRP A 116 -15.92 -1.81 -6.83
N THR A 117 -17.15 -2.03 -7.29
CA THR A 117 -17.79 -1.32 -8.42
C THR A 117 -18.59 -0.11 -7.95
#